data_AF-A0A2E5P5F7-F1
#
_entry.id   AF-A0A2E5P5F7-F1
#
_cell.length_a   1.000
_cell.length_b   1.000
_cell.length_c   1.000
_cell.angle_alpha   90.00
_cell.angle_beta   90.00
_cell.angle_gamma   90.00
#
_symmetry.space_group_name_H-M   'P 1'
#
loop_
_entity.id
_entity.type
_entity.pdbx_description
1 polymer ?
#
loop_
_entity_poly.entity_id
_entity_poly.type
_entity_poly.pdbx_seq_one_letter_code
_entity_poly.pdbx_strand_id
1 'polypeptide(L)' 'MFNNLDKRIRYTVGIIFIMGSLFGGLIGYDLKKIGQQYNHIWALSIVALYAGFDWISKAMRD' A
#
# COMPACT_ATOMS: atom_id res chain seq x y z
N MET A 1 17.97 19.18 -9.03
CA MET A 1 16.91 19.55 -8.07
C MET A 1 15.66 18.69 -8.23
N PHE A 2 15.18 18.44 -9.46
CA PHE A 2 14.00 17.61 -9.72
C PHE A 2 14.13 16.13 -9.28
N ASN A 3 15.29 15.48 -9.41
CA ASN A 3 15.48 14.09 -8.95
C ASN A 3 15.22 13.89 -7.45
N ASN A 4 15.59 14.86 -6.61
CA ASN A 4 15.36 14.74 -5.16
C ASN A 4 13.89 14.92 -4.82
N LEU A 5 13.16 15.77 -5.57
CA LEU A 5 11.74 15.97 -5.39
C LEU A 5 10.94 14.74 -5.87
N ASP A 6 11.28 14.19 -7.03
CA ASP A 6 10.66 12.98 -7.58
C ASP A 6 10.85 11.78 -6.64
N LYS A 7 12.07 11.56 -6.13
CA LYS A 7 12.34 10.53 -5.12
C LYS A 7 11.50 10.71 -3.88
N ARG A 8 11.41 11.93 -3.33
CA ARG A 8 10.57 12.21 -2.14
C ARG A 8 9.10 11.90 -2.41
N ILE A 9 8.56 12.30 -3.57
CA ILE A 9 7.18 12.00 -3.94
C ILE A 9 6.97 10.49 -4.01
N ARG A 10 7.88 9.74 -4.65
CA ARG A 10 7.77 8.29 -4.76
C ARG A 10 7.81 7.59 -3.41
N TYR A 11 8.69 8.01 -2.50
CA TYR A 11 8.71 7.51 -1.13
C TYR A 11 7.42 7.82 -0.39
N THR A 12 6.92 9.07 -0.46
CA THR A 12 5.67 9.47 0.19
C THR A 12 4.48 8.66 -0.32
N VAL A 13 4.32 8.55 -1.64
CA VAL A 13 3.24 7.76 -2.25
C VAL A 13 3.36 6.29 -1.85
N GLY A 14 4.56 5.72 -1.93
CA GLY A 14 4.77 4.33 -1.55
C GLY A 14 4.44 4.04 -0.08
N ILE A 15 4.82 4.92 0.83
CA ILE A 15 4.47 4.80 2.26
C ILE A 15 2.95 4.87 2.46
N ILE A 16 2.25 5.78 1.77
CA ILE A 16 0.78 5.89 1.86
C ILE A 16 0.12 4.58 1.40
N PHE A 17 0.59 3.98 0.31
CA PHE A 17 0.08 2.70 -0.19
C PHE A 17 0.32 1.54 0.80
N ILE A 18 1.50 1.48 1.42
CA ILE A 18 1.80 0.48 2.47
C ILE A 18 0.87 0.67 3.67
N MET A 19 0.75 1.89 4.19
CA MET A 19 -0.12 2.19 5.33
C MET A 19 -1.59 1.86 5.01
N GLY A 20 -2.06 2.23 3.82
CA GLY A 20 -3.41 1.90 3.35
C GLY A 20 -3.64 0.40 3.25
N SER A 21 -2.65 -0.37 2.79
CA SER A 21 -2.76 -1.82 2.72
C SER A 21 -2.89 -2.50 4.09
N LEU A 22 -2.10 -2.05 5.07
CA LEU A 22 -2.13 -2.56 6.44
C LEU A 22 -3.49 -2.28 7.07
N PHE A 23 -4.01 -1.07 6.87
CA PHE A 23 -5.31 -0.67 7.37
C PHE A 23 -6.44 -1.47 6.69
N GLY A 24 -6.40 -1.65 5.37
CA GLY A 24 -7.36 -2.49 4.66
C GLY A 24 -7.30 -3.96 5.08
N GLY A 25 -6.11 -4.48 5.41
CA GLY A 25 -5.94 -5.86 5.88
C GLY A 25 -6.55 -6.08 7.25
N LEU A 26 -6.36 -5.10 8.16
CA LEU A 26 -7.02 -5.04 9.46
C LEU A 26 -8.54 -4.98 9.33
N ILE A 27 -9.07 -4.07 8.52
CA ILE A 27 -10.52 -3.98 8.26
C ILE A 27 -11.06 -5.29 7.70
N GLY A 28 -10.36 -5.87 6.72
CA GLY A 28 -10.75 -7.15 6.14
C GLY A 28 -10.76 -8.28 7.17
N TYR A 29 -9.85 -8.26 8.15
CA TYR A 29 -9.82 -9.24 9.24
C TYR A 29 -10.99 -9.04 10.22
N ASP A 30 -11.29 -7.81 10.61
CA ASP A 30 -12.42 -7.50 11.49
C ASP A 30 -13.76 -7.88 10.83
N LEU A 31 -13.90 -7.62 9.54
CA LEU A 31 -15.07 -8.01 8.76
C LEU A 31 -15.24 -9.53 8.67
N LYS A 32 -14.14 -10.27 8.51
CA LYS A 32 -14.15 -11.74 8.57
C LYS A 32 -14.61 -12.24 9.94
N LYS A 33 -14.16 -11.59 11.02
CA LYS A 33 -14.53 -11.96 12.40
C LYS A 33 -16.03 -11.80 12.69
N ILE A 34 -16.70 -10.82 12.07
CA ILE A 34 -18.16 -10.64 12.16
C ILE A 34 -18.94 -11.47 11.12
N GLY A 35 -18.28 -12.43 10.45
CA GLY A 35 -18.93 -13.39 9.55
C GLY A 35 -19.17 -12.87 8.12
N GLN A 36 -18.56 -11.75 7.73
CA GLN A 36 -18.71 -11.21 6.39
C GLN A 36 -17.54 -11.63 5.48
N GLN A 37 -17.85 -12.16 4.29
CA GLN A 37 -16.85 -12.56 3.30
C GLN A 37 -16.42 -11.39 2.39
N TYR A 38 -15.59 -10.48 2.93
CA TYR A 38 -14.99 -9.40 2.13
C TYR A 38 -13.62 -9.78 1.58
N ASN A 39 -13.56 -10.85 0.77
CA ASN A 39 -12.31 -11.32 0.15
C ASN A 39 -11.66 -10.26 -0.78
N HIS A 40 -12.46 -9.38 -1.36
CA HIS A 40 -11.95 -8.32 -2.24
C HIS A 40 -11.16 -7.24 -1.47
N ILE A 41 -11.46 -6.98 -0.19
CA ILE A 41 -10.69 -6.02 0.62
C ILE A 41 -9.29 -6.56 0.89
N TRP A 42 -9.18 -7.85 1.20
CA TRP A 42 -7.88 -8.52 1.34
C TRP A 42 -7.08 -8.47 0.03
N ALA A 43 -7.72 -8.74 -1.11
CA ALA A 43 -7.07 -8.65 -2.41
C ALA A 43 -6.59 -7.22 -2.71
N LEU A 44 -7.42 -6.21 -2.46
CA LEU A 44 -7.07 -4.80 -2.63
C LEU A 44 -5.93 -4.37 -1.71
N SER A 45 -5.91 -4.85 -0.46
CA SER A 45 -4.79 -4.64 0.45
C SER A 45 -3.49 -5.21 -0.08
N ILE A 46 -3.48 -6.45 -0.58
CA ILE A 46 -2.26 -7.06 -1.14
C ILE A 46 -1.77 -6.26 -2.36
N VAL A 47 -2.68 -5.85 -3.25
CA VAL A 47 -2.35 -5.03 -4.42
C VAL A 47 -1.79 -3.67 -4.00
N ALA A 48 -2.40 -3.02 -3.02
CA ALA A 48 -1.92 -1.74 -2.49
C ALA A 48 -0.53 -1.88 -1.84
N LEU A 49 -0.28 -2.97 -1.11
CA LEU A 49 1.02 -3.26 -0.51
C LEU A 49 2.10 -3.42 -1.58
N TYR A 50 1.80 -4.20 -2.62
CA TYR A 50 2.69 -4.39 -3.76
C TYR A 50 3.00 -3.07 -4.47
N ALA A 51 1.97 -2.27 -4.76
CA ALA A 51 2.15 -0.95 -5.36
C ALA A 51 3.04 -0.06 -4.49
N GLY A 52 2.85 -0.07 -3.16
CA GLY A 52 3.69 0.68 -2.23
C GLY A 52 5.17 0.31 -2.32
N PHE A 53 5.48 -0.98 -2.34
CA PHE A 53 6.85 -1.47 -2.53
C PHE A 53 7.43 -1.16 -3.91
N ASP A 54 6.63 -1.22 -4.97
CA ASP A 54 7.06 -0.85 -6.33
C ASP A 54 7.45 0.63 -6.41
N TRP A 55 6.63 1.53 -5.86
CA TRP A 55 6.92 2.96 -5.80
C TRP A 55 8.21 3.27 -5.02
N ILE A 56 8.41 2.61 -3.87
CA ILE A 56 9.63 2.75 -3.07
C ILE A 56 10.86 2.16 -3.81
N SER A 57 10.71 1.01 -4.46
CA SER A 57 11.79 0.37 -5.23
C SER A 57 12.24 1.23 -6.41
N LYS A 58 11.28 1.86 -7.10
CA LYS A 58 11.54 2.83 -8.16
C LYS A 58 12.26 4.09 -7.64
N ALA A 59 12.00 4.50 -6.40
CA ALA A 59 12.71 5.62 -5.77
C ALA A 59 14.17 5.30 -5.38
N MET A 60 14.48 4.00 -5.18
CA MET A 60 15.82 3.52 -4.82
C MET A 60 16.73 3.22 -6.02
N ARG A 61 16.14 2.82 -7.15
CA ARG A 61 16.90 2.44 -8.36
C ARG A 61 17.31 3.64 -9.23
N ASP A 62 16.56 4.74 -9.14
CA ASP A 62 16.93 6.04 -9.70
C ASP A 62 17.84 6.82 -8.75
#